data_AF-A0A538I6F1-F1
#
_entry.id   AF-A0A538I6F1-F1
#
_cell.length_a   1.000
_cell.length_b   1.000
_cell.length_c   1.000
_cell.angle_alpha   90.00
_cell.angle_beta   90.00
_cell.angle_gamma   90.00
#
_symmetry.space_group_name_H-M   'P 1'
#
loop_
_entity.id
_entity.type
_entity.pdbx_description
1 polymer ?
#
loop_
_entity_poly.entity_id
_entity_poly.type
_entity_poly.pdbx_seq_one_letter_code
_entity_poly.pdbx_strand_id
1 'polypeptide(L)'
;MAGPPAGHTHFWERAAANGITRGQFLTRSAGTLGALAGFSLLAPAVAGAKNAPSSPKPIPGGLHPADLGLPVPPFPEVIHVMAPGVLTPANSEPISITDFNGHIGYSIIDGAGTGTNTATGAKTRYTTNTDMRFMQGTYVGEDGRVRHGSFAFV
;
A
#
# COMPACT_ATOMS: atom_id res chain seq x y z
N MET A 1 -11.19 31.99 -38.14
CA MET A 1 -10.32 32.23 -36.95
C MET A 1 -11.09 31.75 -35.73
N ALA A 2 -10.80 30.54 -35.24
CA ALA A 2 -11.51 29.95 -34.11
C ALA A 2 -10.89 30.45 -32.80
N GLY A 3 -11.73 30.93 -31.86
CA GLY A 3 -11.27 31.41 -30.55
C GLY A 3 -10.76 30.26 -29.66
N PRO A 4 -9.98 30.58 -28.60
CA PRO A 4 -9.42 29.57 -27.72
C PRO A 4 -10.54 28.75 -27.04
N PRO A 5 -10.34 27.44 -26.81
CA PRO A 5 -11.34 26.60 -26.16
C PRO A 5 -11.65 27.14 -24.77
N ALA A 6 -12.93 27.32 -24.46
CA ALA A 6 -13.39 27.73 -23.14
C ALA A 6 -12.99 26.64 -22.13
N GLY A 7 -12.03 26.96 -21.26
CA GLY A 7 -11.65 26.09 -20.15
C GLY A 7 -12.83 25.90 -19.22
N HIS A 8 -13.21 24.65 -18.94
CA HIS A 8 -14.13 24.34 -17.86
C HIS A 8 -13.34 24.42 -16.54
N THR A 9 -13.96 25.00 -15.51
CA THR A 9 -13.35 25.03 -14.17
C THR A 9 -12.96 23.62 -13.73
N HIS A 10 -11.86 23.47 -13.01
CA HIS A 10 -11.48 22.15 -12.52
C HIS A 10 -12.42 21.75 -11.36
N PHE A 11 -12.69 20.46 -11.18
CA PHE A 11 -13.60 19.96 -10.14
C PHE A 11 -13.31 20.57 -8.75
N TRP A 12 -12.03 20.68 -8.39
CA TRP A 12 -11.60 21.25 -7.10
C TRP A 12 -11.88 22.74 -6.95
N GLU A 13 -11.90 23.51 -8.04
CA GLU A 13 -12.25 24.94 -7.99
C GLU A 13 -13.74 25.11 -7.71
N ARG A 14 -14.59 24.27 -8.31
CA ARG A 14 -16.03 24.24 -8.01
C ARG A 14 -16.34 23.74 -6.60
N ALA A 15 -15.61 22.73 -6.12
CA ALA A 15 -15.78 22.22 -4.77
C ALA A 15 -15.40 23.28 -3.71
N ALA A 16 -14.29 23.99 -3.94
CA ALA A 16 -13.84 25.08 -3.09
C ALA A 16 -14.83 26.26 -3.09
N ALA A 17 -15.39 26.63 -4.25
CA ALA A 17 -16.41 27.67 -4.36
C ALA A 17 -17.70 27.34 -3.58
N ASN A 18 -17.99 26.06 -3.38
CA ASN A 18 -19.12 25.58 -2.57
C ASN A 18 -18.72 25.29 -1.11
N GLY A 19 -17.56 25.77 -0.66
CA GLY A 19 -17.10 25.64 0.73
C GLY A 19 -16.67 24.22 1.14
N ILE A 20 -16.46 23.32 0.18
CA ILE A 20 -16.03 21.94 0.45
C ILE A 20 -14.51 21.87 0.36
N THR A 21 -13.87 21.68 1.51
CA THR A 21 -12.42 21.43 1.54
C THR A 21 -12.10 19.98 1.17
N ARG A 22 -10.89 19.72 0.67
CA ARG A 22 -10.42 18.37 0.30
C ARG A 22 -10.51 17.38 1.48
N GLY A 23 -10.20 17.84 2.69
CA GLY A 23 -10.33 17.03 3.91
C GLY A 23 -11.79 16.70 4.23
N GLN A 24 -12.69 17.69 4.15
CA GLN A 24 -14.13 17.45 4.33
C GLN A 24 -14.71 16.54 3.26
N PHE A 25 -14.23 16.60 2.02
CA PHE A 25 -14.62 15.67 0.97
C PHE A 25 -14.24 14.23 1.35
N LEU A 26 -12.98 13.97 1.72
CA LEU A 26 -12.51 12.65 2.14
C LEU A 26 -13.28 12.12 3.37
N THR A 27 -13.50 12.98 4.38
CA THR A 27 -14.26 12.62 5.59
C THR A 27 -15.73 12.33 5.28
N ARG A 28 -16.35 13.07 4.36
CA ARG A 28 -17.78 12.88 4.01
C ARG A 28 -18.00 11.73 3.03
N SER A 29 -17.08 11.49 2.09
CA SER A 29 -17.15 10.35 1.15
C SER A 29 -16.97 9.01 1.87
N ALA A 30 -16.21 8.97 2.96
CA ALA A 30 -16.10 7.79 3.83
C ALA A 30 -17.47 7.39 4.43
N GLY A 31 -18.36 8.36 4.68
CA GLY A 31 -19.69 8.11 5.26
C GLY A 31 -20.74 7.62 4.26
N THR A 32 -20.63 7.94 2.96
CA THR A 32 -21.67 7.61 1.96
C THR A 32 -21.31 6.41 1.07
N LEU A 33 -20.03 6.16 0.79
CA LEU A 33 -19.59 4.97 0.04
C LEU A 33 -19.66 3.66 0.86
N GLY A 34 -19.67 3.76 2.19
CA GLY A 34 -19.88 2.60 3.07
C GLY A 34 -21.26 1.97 2.93
N ALA A 35 -22.29 2.73 2.54
CA ALA A 35 -23.68 2.29 2.64
C ALA A 35 -24.20 1.48 1.43
N LEU A 36 -23.58 1.56 0.24
CA LEU A 36 -24.16 0.97 -0.98
C LEU A 36 -23.27 -0.02 -1.74
N ALA A 37 -21.98 -0.19 -1.39
CA ALA A 37 -21.11 -1.16 -2.07
C ALA A 37 -19.96 -1.76 -1.25
N GLY A 38 -19.84 -1.50 0.07
CA GLY A 38 -18.55 -1.65 0.75
C GLY A 38 -18.51 -2.23 2.15
N PHE A 39 -19.60 -2.80 2.69
CA PHE A 39 -19.56 -3.39 4.04
C PHE A 39 -18.63 -4.61 4.17
N SER A 40 -18.09 -5.16 3.07
CA SER A 40 -17.07 -6.22 3.13
C SER A 40 -15.62 -5.72 3.18
N LEU A 41 -15.36 -4.44 2.88
CA LEU A 41 -14.01 -3.85 2.90
C LEU A 41 -13.69 -3.11 4.21
N LEU A 42 -14.71 -2.72 4.97
CA LEU A 42 -14.58 -1.94 6.22
C LEU A 42 -15.22 -2.59 7.45
N ALA A 43 -15.82 -3.78 7.33
CA ALA A 43 -16.13 -4.54 8.52
C ALA A 43 -14.81 -5.03 9.14
N PRO A 44 -14.40 -4.59 10.35
CA PRO A 44 -13.52 -5.43 11.12
C PRO A 44 -14.36 -6.67 11.39
N ALA A 45 -14.10 -7.74 10.65
CA ALA A 45 -14.57 -9.05 11.05
C ALA A 45 -13.88 -9.34 12.38
N VAL A 46 -14.51 -8.95 13.48
CA VAL A 46 -14.34 -9.63 14.76
C VAL A 46 -15.01 -10.98 14.58
N ALA A 47 -14.39 -11.82 13.74
CA ALA A 47 -14.73 -13.21 13.64
C ALA A 47 -14.34 -13.80 15.00
N GLY A 48 -15.35 -14.04 15.84
CA GLY A 48 -15.20 -14.89 17.02
C GLY A 48 -14.60 -16.21 16.55
N ALA A 49 -13.30 -16.35 16.77
CA ALA A 49 -12.49 -17.35 16.12
C ALA A 49 -12.79 -18.74 16.70
N LYS A 50 -13.60 -19.52 15.98
CA LYS A 50 -13.46 -20.98 16.00
C LYS A 50 -12.12 -21.43 15.37
N ASN A 51 -11.43 -20.52 14.67
CA ASN A 51 -10.08 -20.68 14.13
C ASN A 51 -9.29 -19.39 14.37
N ALA A 52 -8.35 -19.37 15.32
CA ALA A 52 -7.49 -18.20 15.54
C ALA A 52 -6.84 -17.77 14.21
N PRO A 53 -6.70 -16.47 13.93
CA PRO A 53 -5.96 -16.01 12.76
C PRO A 53 -4.52 -16.52 12.85
N SER A 54 -4.00 -17.05 11.74
CA SER A 54 -2.61 -17.45 11.59
C SER A 54 -2.01 -16.59 10.49
N SER A 55 -0.82 -16.07 10.72
CA SER A 55 -0.11 -15.25 9.74
C SER A 55 0.13 -16.04 8.45
N PRO A 56 0.08 -15.39 7.27
CA PRO A 56 0.55 -16.01 6.05
C PRO A 56 2.07 -16.19 6.09
N LYS A 57 2.59 -17.18 5.36
CA LYS A 57 4.03 -17.37 5.21
C LYS A 57 4.59 -16.38 4.17
N PRO A 58 5.77 -15.79 4.39
CA PRO A 58 6.43 -14.98 3.38
C PRO A 58 6.80 -15.81 2.14
N ILE A 59 7.01 -15.16 0.99
CA ILE A 59 7.58 -15.83 -0.19
C ILE A 59 8.97 -16.41 0.12
N PRO A 60 9.34 -17.55 -0.47
CA PRO A 60 10.72 -18.02 -0.42
C PRO A 60 11.66 -17.02 -1.10
N GLY A 61 12.70 -16.59 -0.38
CA GLY A 61 13.66 -15.60 -0.88
C GLY A 61 13.14 -14.16 -0.78
N GLY A 62 13.71 -13.27 -1.58
CA GLY A 62 13.40 -11.84 -1.54
C GLY A 62 14.60 -11.00 -1.93
N LEU A 63 14.56 -9.73 -1.57
CA LEU A 63 15.58 -8.75 -1.91
C LEU A 63 16.56 -8.60 -0.76
N HIS A 64 17.84 -8.86 -1.02
CA HIS A 64 18.90 -8.54 -0.07
C HIS A 64 19.53 -7.20 -0.47
N PRO A 65 19.79 -6.26 0.47
CA PRO A 65 20.35 -4.94 0.14
C PRO A 65 21.68 -5.01 -0.64
N ALA A 66 22.48 -6.05 -0.41
CA ALA A 66 23.73 -6.26 -1.17
C ALA A 66 23.49 -6.52 -2.66
N ASP A 67 22.35 -7.13 -3.03
CA ASP A 67 22.01 -7.41 -4.44
C ASP A 67 21.76 -6.10 -5.22
N LEU A 68 21.43 -5.02 -4.49
CA LEU A 68 21.27 -3.67 -5.03
C LEU A 68 22.52 -2.79 -4.86
N GLY A 69 23.63 -3.35 -4.37
CA GLY A 69 24.83 -2.58 -4.04
C GLY A 69 24.64 -1.56 -2.90
N LEU A 70 23.61 -1.73 -2.07
CA LEU A 70 23.30 -0.84 -0.96
C LEU A 70 24.03 -1.26 0.33
N PRO A 71 24.31 -0.33 1.26
CA PRO A 71 24.87 -0.67 2.56
C PRO A 71 24.01 -1.71 3.29
N VAL A 72 24.65 -2.78 3.74
CA VAL A 72 24.00 -3.87 4.44
C VAL A 72 23.96 -3.53 5.94
N PRO A 73 22.78 -3.38 6.57
CA PRO A 73 22.70 -3.17 8.01
C PRO A 73 23.18 -4.42 8.77
N PRO A 74 23.56 -4.29 10.06
CA PRO A 74 24.04 -5.41 10.87
C PRO A 74 23.02 -6.56 11.05
N PHE A 75 21.77 -6.33 10.65
CA PHE A 75 20.74 -7.36 10.47
C PHE A 75 20.47 -7.54 8.97
N PRO A 76 21.31 -8.30 8.24
CA PRO A 76 21.12 -8.58 6.81
C PRO A 76 19.97 -9.56 6.62
N GLU A 77 18.75 -9.12 6.91
CA GLU A 77 17.57 -9.93 6.66
C GLU A 77 17.15 -9.77 5.19
N VAL A 78 16.76 -10.88 4.58
CA VAL A 78 16.17 -10.87 3.26
C VAL A 78 14.81 -10.19 3.37
N ILE A 79 14.61 -9.11 2.64
CA ILE A 79 13.32 -8.45 2.57
C ILE A 79 12.44 -9.34 1.69
N HIS A 80 11.43 -10.00 2.25
CA HIS A 80 10.53 -10.94 1.56
C HIS A 80 9.52 -10.24 0.63
N VAL A 81 10.05 -9.37 -0.24
CA VAL A 81 9.36 -8.58 -1.23
C VAL A 81 10.23 -8.60 -2.50
N MET A 82 9.62 -8.90 -3.64
CA MET A 82 10.20 -8.59 -4.94
C MET A 82 9.74 -7.20 -5.39
N ALA A 83 10.67 -6.39 -5.90
CA ALA A 83 10.39 -5.03 -6.34
C ALA A 83 9.96 -5.02 -7.82
N PRO A 84 8.79 -4.46 -8.17
CA PRO A 84 8.25 -4.58 -9.53
C PRO A 84 9.13 -3.93 -10.60
N GLY A 85 9.51 -4.71 -11.62
CA GLY A 85 9.90 -4.28 -12.97
C GLY A 85 11.13 -3.39 -13.17
N VAL A 86 11.67 -2.75 -12.13
CA VAL A 86 12.83 -1.84 -12.24
C VAL A 86 14.07 -2.42 -11.55
N LEU A 87 13.87 -3.17 -10.45
CA LEU A 87 14.94 -3.80 -9.67
C LEU A 87 14.92 -5.32 -9.76
N THR A 88 13.85 -5.90 -10.30
CA THR A 88 13.72 -7.33 -10.56
C THR A 88 13.10 -7.53 -11.96
N PRO A 89 13.21 -8.72 -12.57
CA PRO A 89 12.70 -8.98 -13.92
C PRO A 89 11.25 -8.53 -14.13
N ALA A 90 10.86 -8.13 -15.35
CA ALA A 90 9.52 -7.62 -15.63
C ALA A 90 8.37 -8.60 -15.32
N ASN A 91 8.69 -9.89 -15.17
CA ASN A 91 7.79 -10.96 -14.72
C ASN A 91 7.91 -11.26 -13.21
N SER A 92 8.48 -10.34 -12.44
CA SER A 92 8.61 -10.47 -10.99
C SER A 92 7.25 -10.49 -10.32
N GLU A 93 7.08 -11.44 -9.43
CA GLU A 93 5.84 -11.65 -8.71
C GLU A 93 5.70 -10.65 -7.55
N PRO A 94 4.71 -9.72 -7.56
CA PRO A 94 4.58 -8.66 -6.55
C PRO A 94 3.94 -9.12 -5.21
N ILE A 95 3.59 -10.40 -5.03
CA ILE A 95 3.12 -10.89 -3.72
C ILE A 95 4.29 -11.01 -2.74
N SER A 96 4.02 -10.72 -1.47
CA SER A 96 4.96 -10.92 -0.35
C SER A 96 4.66 -12.19 0.45
N ILE A 97 3.61 -12.92 0.10
CA ILE A 97 3.19 -14.15 0.79
C ILE A 97 3.15 -15.35 -0.17
N THR A 98 3.47 -16.53 0.34
CA THR A 98 3.40 -17.79 -0.41
C THR A 98 2.03 -18.45 -0.30
N ASP A 99 1.75 -19.40 -1.19
CA ASP A 99 0.54 -20.22 -1.21
C ASP A 99 -0.76 -19.41 -1.24
N PHE A 100 -0.74 -18.31 -2.00
CA PHE A 100 -1.85 -17.37 -2.14
C PHE A 100 -2.58 -17.52 -3.47
N ASN A 101 -3.92 -17.47 -3.41
CA ASN A 101 -4.78 -17.35 -4.58
C ASN A 101 -5.82 -16.26 -4.31
N GLY A 102 -5.75 -15.16 -5.06
CA GLY A 102 -6.67 -14.05 -4.92
C GLY A 102 -6.28 -12.84 -5.75
N HIS A 103 -6.72 -11.69 -5.29
CA HIS A 103 -6.48 -10.41 -5.92
C HIS A 103 -5.49 -9.60 -5.10
N ILE A 104 -4.59 -8.91 -5.82
CA ILE A 104 -3.66 -7.93 -5.28
C ILE A 104 -3.89 -6.60 -5.98
N GLY A 105 -3.87 -5.53 -5.20
CA GLY A 105 -3.59 -4.20 -5.72
C GLY A 105 -2.33 -3.67 -5.06
N TYR A 106 -1.45 -3.07 -5.86
CA TYR A 106 -0.24 -2.45 -5.34
C TYR A 106 0.03 -1.13 -6.03
N SER A 107 0.80 -0.27 -5.36
CA SER A 107 1.27 0.99 -5.89
C SER A 107 2.62 1.32 -5.30
N ILE A 108 3.55 1.71 -6.15
CA ILE A 108 4.80 2.34 -5.72
C ILE A 108 4.55 3.85 -5.68
N ILE A 109 4.70 4.45 -4.50
CA ILE A 109 4.45 5.87 -4.25
C ILE A 109 5.78 6.57 -4.00
N ASP A 110 6.16 7.45 -4.91
CA ASP A 110 7.27 8.37 -4.71
C ASP A 110 6.84 9.56 -3.86
N GLY A 111 7.72 9.98 -2.96
CA GLY A 111 7.49 11.09 -2.06
C GLY A 111 8.78 11.80 -1.69
N ALA A 112 8.63 12.83 -0.86
CA ALA A 112 9.78 13.54 -0.31
C ALA A 112 9.51 13.92 1.15
N GLY A 113 10.43 13.54 2.03
CA GLY A 113 10.39 13.80 3.46
C GLY A 113 11.54 14.71 3.90
N THR A 114 11.38 15.36 5.05
CA THR A 114 12.49 16.04 5.73
C THR A 114 12.78 15.32 7.02
N GLY A 115 13.92 14.64 7.09
CA GLY A 115 14.39 14.06 8.34
C GLY A 115 15.06 15.13 9.19
N THR A 116 14.78 15.13 10.49
CA THR A 116 15.43 16.00 11.45
C THR A 116 16.29 15.16 12.38
N ASN A 117 17.58 15.45 12.46
CA ASN A 117 18.46 14.86 13.45
C ASN A 117 18.02 15.35 14.83
N THR A 118 17.59 14.45 15.70
CA THR A 118 17.03 14.80 17.02
C THR A 118 18.08 15.29 18.01
N ALA A 119 19.37 15.03 17.77
CA ALA A 119 20.47 15.50 18.62
C ALA A 119 21.00 16.88 18.20
N THR A 120 21.05 17.17 16.89
CA THR A 120 21.65 18.41 16.38
C THR A 120 20.63 19.40 15.81
N GLY A 121 19.38 18.99 15.59
CA GLY A 121 18.35 19.77 14.93
C GLY A 121 18.56 19.95 13.42
N ALA A 122 19.64 19.40 12.85
CA ALA A 122 19.92 19.49 11.43
C ALA A 122 18.82 18.83 10.59
N LYS A 123 18.43 19.48 9.49
CA LYS A 123 17.36 19.01 8.58
C LYS A 123 17.96 18.55 7.26
N THR A 124 17.56 17.37 6.81
CA THR A 124 17.97 16.79 5.53
C THR A 124 16.74 16.43 4.72
N ARG A 125 16.74 16.77 3.43
CA ARG A 125 15.67 16.37 2.50
C ARG A 125 15.98 14.97 1.97
N TYR A 126 14.99 14.10 2.00
CA TYR A 126 15.06 12.74 1.47
C TYR A 126 13.96 12.56 0.43
N THR A 127 14.27 11.81 -0.63
CA THR A 127 13.25 11.17 -1.45
C THR A 127 12.82 9.87 -0.78
N THR A 128 11.54 9.54 -0.88
CA THR A 128 10.98 8.29 -0.37
C THR A 128 10.36 7.52 -1.52
N ASN A 129 10.48 6.21 -1.50
CA ASN A 129 9.77 5.30 -2.38
C ASN A 129 9.08 4.29 -1.47
N THR A 130 7.76 4.21 -1.54
CA THR A 130 6.96 3.37 -0.64
C THR A 130 6.15 2.38 -1.45
N ASP A 131 6.23 1.12 -1.08
CA ASP A 131 5.45 0.05 -1.68
C ASP A 131 4.17 -0.17 -0.87
N MET A 132 3.03 0.19 -1.45
CA MET A 132 1.72 0.01 -0.82
C MET A 132 1.04 -1.19 -1.44
N ARG A 133 0.67 -2.19 -0.64
CA ARG A 133 -0.01 -3.41 -1.13
C ARG A 133 -1.26 -3.72 -0.33
N PHE A 134 -2.31 -4.14 -1.01
CA PHE A 134 -3.47 -4.79 -0.40
C PHE A 134 -3.77 -6.09 -1.15
N MET A 135 -4.13 -7.11 -0.39
CA MET A 135 -4.35 -8.46 -0.91
C MET A 135 -5.62 -9.04 -0.28
N GLN A 136 -6.42 -9.72 -1.08
CA GLN A 136 -7.61 -10.43 -0.63
C GLN A 136 -7.71 -11.77 -1.35
N GLY A 137 -7.82 -12.85 -0.59
CA GLY A 137 -7.88 -14.19 -1.17
C GLY A 137 -7.68 -15.31 -0.17
N THR A 138 -7.42 -16.49 -0.73
CA THR A 138 -7.14 -17.71 0.01
C THR A 138 -5.63 -17.86 0.19
N TYR A 139 -5.19 -18.22 1.40
CA TYR A 139 -3.78 -18.41 1.75
C TYR A 139 -3.59 -19.63 2.65
N VAL A 140 -2.37 -20.15 2.74
CA VAL A 140 -1.99 -21.14 3.76
C VAL A 140 -1.32 -20.42 4.93
N GLY A 141 -1.89 -20.57 6.13
CA GLY A 141 -1.31 -20.01 7.34
C GLY A 141 -0.02 -20.72 7.76
N GLU A 142 0.74 -20.11 8.67
CA GLU A 142 1.88 -20.76 9.35
C GLU A 142 1.47 -22.09 10.02
N ASP A 143 0.21 -22.21 10.45
CA ASP A 143 -0.37 -23.43 10.99
C ASP A 143 -0.70 -24.52 9.94
N GLY A 144 -0.38 -24.27 8.67
CA GLY A 144 -0.59 -25.19 7.55
C GLY A 144 -2.04 -25.28 7.08
N ARG A 145 -2.96 -24.50 7.65
CA ARG A 145 -4.38 -24.52 7.25
C ARG A 145 -4.66 -23.52 6.15
N VAL A 146 -5.52 -23.92 5.21
CA VAL A 146 -6.09 -23.03 4.19
C VAL A 146 -7.07 -22.06 4.84
N ARG A 147 -6.91 -20.77 4.54
CA ARG A 147 -7.62 -19.65 5.16
C ARG A 147 -8.03 -18.65 4.08
N HIS A 148 -9.03 -17.83 4.36
CA HIS A 148 -9.43 -16.73 3.49
C HIS A 148 -9.36 -15.42 4.28
N GLY A 149 -8.78 -14.39 3.71
CA GLY A 149 -8.60 -13.11 4.41
C GLY A 149 -8.16 -11.97 3.52
N SER A 150 -8.07 -10.80 4.14
CA SER A 150 -7.62 -9.55 3.54
C SER A 150 -6.54 -8.91 4.41
N PHE A 151 -5.50 -8.36 3.78
CA PHE A 151 -4.35 -7.77 4.48
C PHE A 151 -3.73 -6.66 3.64
N ALA A 152 -3.03 -5.73 4.31
CA ALA A 152 -2.32 -4.64 3.67
C ALA A 152 -0.91 -4.52 4.25
N PHE A 153 0.06 -4.20 3.40
CA PHE A 153 1.45 -3.97 3.74
C PHE A 153 1.86 -2.57 3.30
N VAL A 154 2.76 -1.97 4.08
CA VAL A 154 3.39 -0.65 3.87
C VAL A 154 4.89 -0.82 4.01
#